data_AF-A8LS23-F1
#
_entry.id   AF-A8LS23-F1
#
_cell.length_a   1.000
_cell.length_b   1.000
_cell.length_c   1.000
_cell.angle_alpha   90.00
_cell.angle_beta   90.00
_cell.angle_gamma   90.00
#
_symmetry.space_group_name_H-M   'P 1'
#
loop_
_entity.id
_entity.type
_entity.pdbx_description
1 polymer ?
#
loop_
_entity_poly.entity_id
_entity_poly.type
_entity_poly.pdbx_seq_one_letter_code
_entity_poly.pdbx_strand_id
1 'polypeptide(L)'
;MPTFRMRDSSGSIRLKHVIEDTDRHGNVRIYLRRPGHLKVRLRSQPGTEDFLAEYRAAMMGATPRAPTVPLDRRGSKGSFKWLCEQYYVSAEYQRLSGRTKYVRRGILDRICEKSGSKPYALMEPRHVRRMRDEMADRPEAANGFVKALRQVYSFAVEYELAQRNPARDVPYLKAKGDGFHSWTMEEVRQFEEHHPIGSKPRLALALMLYTGQRRSDIVRLGPQHIKDGWITLTQAKNRDRKPVTLSIPVLPELKAVLDATPTGNLAFLVTAFGKPFTSNGFGNWFRKQCDEAGLKHCSAHGLRKAGAALAAENGATERQLMAIFGWTTMKEASRYTRAARQRVLAASGMKLLSRGGDGPGREEARGGET
;
A
#
# COMPACT_ATOMS: atom_id res chain seq x y z
N MET A 1 -25.25 -4.45 7.73
CA MET A 1 -25.49 -4.95 9.09
C MET A 1 -25.83 -6.42 8.96
N PRO A 2 -25.32 -7.29 9.85
CA PRO A 2 -25.64 -8.71 9.80
C PRO A 2 -27.14 -8.92 9.98
N THR A 3 -27.68 -9.88 9.24
CA THR A 3 -29.09 -10.30 9.29
C THR A 3 -29.11 -11.68 9.90
N PHE A 4 -29.77 -11.84 11.05
CA PHE A 4 -29.84 -13.11 11.76
C PHE A 4 -31.18 -13.78 11.46
N ARG A 5 -31.19 -15.04 11.06
CA ARG A 5 -32.44 -15.81 10.95
C ARG A 5 -32.89 -16.25 12.34
N MET A 6 -34.17 -16.07 12.64
CA MET A 6 -34.76 -16.52 13.90
C MET A 6 -35.06 -18.01 13.84
N ARG A 7 -34.84 -18.70 14.97
CA ARG A 7 -34.91 -20.17 15.03
C ARG A 7 -36.33 -20.71 15.19
N ASP A 8 -37.24 -19.86 15.65
CA ASP A 8 -38.69 -20.08 15.76
C ASP A 8 -39.42 -19.89 14.42
N SER A 9 -38.69 -19.79 13.30
CA SER A 9 -39.23 -19.55 11.96
C SER A 9 -39.95 -18.21 11.77
N SER A 10 -39.87 -17.27 12.73
CA SER A 10 -40.56 -15.98 12.69
C SER A 10 -39.96 -14.96 11.71
N GLY A 11 -38.87 -15.31 11.01
CA GLY A 11 -38.26 -14.50 9.95
C GLY A 11 -36.79 -14.17 10.20
N SER A 12 -36.37 -12.98 9.76
CA SER A 12 -34.98 -12.51 9.89
C SER A 12 -34.91 -11.14 10.56
N ILE A 13 -34.01 -10.98 11.52
CA ILE A 13 -33.86 -9.76 12.31
C ILE A 13 -32.56 -9.03 11.95
N ARG A 14 -32.67 -7.71 11.79
CA ARG A 14 -31.54 -6.79 11.59
C ARG A 14 -31.33 -5.97 12.85
N LEU A 15 -30.21 -6.22 13.53
CA LEU A 15 -29.90 -5.56 14.80
C LEU A 15 -28.89 -4.42 14.59
N LYS A 16 -29.22 -3.25 15.13
CA LYS A 16 -28.39 -2.04 14.99
C LYS A 16 -27.08 -2.21 15.78
N HIS A 17 -25.98 -1.75 15.20
CA HIS A 17 -24.63 -1.76 15.79
C HIS A 17 -24.02 -3.14 16.04
N VAL A 18 -24.63 -4.22 15.53
CA VAL A 18 -24.06 -5.56 15.63
C VAL A 18 -23.09 -5.82 14.48
N ILE A 19 -21.96 -6.48 14.78
CA ILE A 19 -20.95 -6.91 13.81
C ILE A 19 -20.55 -8.37 14.08
N GLU A 20 -20.21 -9.08 13.00
CA GLU A 20 -19.60 -10.41 13.06
C GLU A 20 -18.09 -10.28 12.81
N ASP A 21 -17.31 -11.07 13.55
CA ASP A 21 -15.85 -11.08 13.51
C ASP A 21 -15.40 -12.55 13.53
N THR A 22 -14.90 -13.04 12.40
CA THR A 22 -14.41 -14.41 12.28
C THR A 22 -12.93 -14.43 12.63
N ASP A 23 -12.55 -15.22 13.64
CA ASP A 23 -11.14 -15.35 14.02
C ASP A 23 -10.32 -16.18 13.02
N ARG A 24 -9.00 -16.20 13.21
CA ARG A 24 -8.06 -16.93 12.34
C ARG A 24 -8.26 -18.45 12.32
N HIS A 25 -9.08 -19.01 13.22
CA HIS A 25 -9.42 -20.43 13.31
C HIS A 25 -10.84 -20.71 12.80
N GLY A 26 -11.54 -19.71 12.22
CA GLY A 26 -12.88 -19.87 11.67
C GLY A 26 -14.01 -19.67 12.68
N ASN A 27 -13.73 -19.35 13.94
CA ASN A 27 -14.80 -19.13 14.93
C ASN A 27 -15.45 -17.77 14.71
N VAL A 28 -16.76 -17.77 14.48
CA VAL A 28 -17.56 -16.54 14.36
C VAL A 28 -17.88 -15.99 15.74
N ARG A 29 -17.54 -14.72 15.99
CA ARG A 29 -17.85 -14.00 17.22
C ARG A 29 -18.71 -12.78 16.92
N ILE A 30 -19.77 -12.60 17.69
CA ILE A 30 -20.72 -11.50 17.50
C ILE A 30 -20.46 -10.42 18.55
N TYR A 31 -20.49 -9.16 18.12
CA TYR A 31 -20.26 -8.02 18.99
C TYR A 31 -21.24 -6.89 18.75
N LEU A 32 -21.62 -6.21 19.82
CA LEU A 32 -22.26 -4.90 19.79
C LEU A 32 -21.16 -3.81 19.78
N ARG A 33 -21.14 -3.01 18.72
CA ARG A 33 -20.18 -1.92 18.52
C ARG A 33 -20.90 -0.59 18.28
N ARG A 34 -21.29 0.06 19.37
CA ARG A 34 -21.87 1.40 19.36
C ARG A 34 -20.76 2.47 19.40
N PRO A 35 -20.80 3.52 18.56
CA PRO A 35 -19.85 4.63 18.65
C PRO A 35 -19.86 5.25 20.05
N GLY A 36 -18.68 5.45 20.65
CA GLY A 36 -18.54 6.05 21.99
C GLY A 36 -18.63 5.06 23.18
N HIS A 37 -19.00 3.80 22.95
CA HIS A 37 -19.11 2.77 23.99
C HIS A 37 -18.05 1.67 23.83
N LEU A 38 -17.83 0.88 24.88
CA LEU A 38 -16.99 -0.31 24.80
C LEU A 38 -17.61 -1.36 23.87
N LYS A 39 -16.76 -2.12 23.17
CA LYS A 39 -17.20 -3.26 22.34
C LYS A 39 -17.66 -4.38 23.27
N VAL A 40 -18.94 -4.74 23.23
CA VAL A 40 -19.51 -5.82 24.04
C VAL A 40 -19.63 -7.08 23.19
N ARG A 41 -19.19 -8.23 23.71
CA ARG A 41 -19.35 -9.53 23.04
C ARG A 41 -20.74 -10.09 23.37
N LEU A 42 -21.50 -10.44 22.33
CA LEU A 42 -22.72 -11.22 22.46
C LEU A 42 -22.35 -12.70 22.36
N ARG A 43 -22.66 -13.48 23.39
CA ARG A 43 -22.24 -14.88 23.54
C ARG A 43 -23.37 -15.85 23.20
N SER A 44 -24.62 -15.44 23.41
CA SER A 44 -25.78 -16.25 23.12
C SER A 44 -25.89 -16.55 21.62
N GLN A 45 -26.57 -17.65 21.29
CA GLN A 45 -26.69 -18.09 19.91
C GLN A 45 -27.58 -17.13 19.11
N PRO A 46 -27.11 -16.54 17.98
CA PRO A 46 -27.92 -15.62 17.19
C PRO A 46 -29.25 -16.24 16.73
N GLY A 47 -30.31 -15.44 16.80
CA GLY A 47 -31.67 -15.86 16.44
C GLY A 47 -32.48 -16.52 17.56
N THR A 48 -31.95 -16.56 18.78
CA THR A 48 -32.66 -17.03 20.00
C THR A 48 -33.19 -15.85 20.83
N GLU A 49 -34.17 -16.12 21.71
CA GLU A 49 -34.67 -15.12 22.64
C GLU A 49 -33.59 -14.65 23.62
N ASP A 50 -32.73 -15.56 24.09
CA ASP A 50 -31.57 -15.25 24.92
C ASP A 50 -30.61 -14.26 24.25
N PHE A 51 -30.41 -14.39 22.94
CA PHE A 51 -29.60 -13.45 22.18
C PHE A 51 -30.26 -12.08 22.03
N LEU A 52 -31.59 -12.04 21.89
CA LEU A 52 -32.33 -10.77 21.87
C LEU A 52 -32.34 -10.11 23.26
N ALA A 53 -32.46 -10.88 24.32
CA ALA A 53 -32.36 -10.41 25.70
C ALA A 53 -30.94 -9.88 25.99
N GLU A 54 -29.89 -10.61 25.61
CA GLU A 54 -28.50 -10.18 25.72
C GLU A 54 -28.24 -8.91 24.90
N TYR A 55 -28.77 -8.82 23.67
CA TYR A 55 -28.69 -7.62 22.84
C TYR A 55 -29.39 -6.42 23.49
N ARG A 56 -30.62 -6.59 23.99
CA ARG A 56 -31.37 -5.53 24.68
C ARG A 56 -30.64 -5.08 25.94
N ALA A 57 -30.17 -6.02 26.75
CA ALA A 57 -29.37 -5.75 27.95
C ALA A 57 -28.08 -5.02 27.60
N ALA A 58 -27.37 -5.43 26.54
CA ALA A 58 -26.14 -4.77 26.09
C ALA A 58 -26.39 -3.37 25.50
N MET A 59 -27.56 -3.13 24.90
CA MET A 59 -27.97 -1.80 24.40
C MET A 59 -28.36 -0.84 25.53
N MET A 60 -29.03 -1.34 26.58
CA MET A 60 -29.44 -0.56 27.76
C MET A 60 -28.29 -0.35 28.75
N GLY A 61 -27.54 -1.41 29.03
CA GLY A 61 -26.40 -1.44 29.97
C GLY A 61 -25.06 -1.11 29.32
N ALA A 62 -25.05 -0.54 28.10
CA ALA A 62 -23.83 -0.12 27.43
C ALA A 62 -23.11 0.92 28.28
N THR A 63 -22.16 0.48 29.11
CA THR A 63 -21.29 1.36 29.88
C THR A 63 -20.73 2.37 28.91
N PRO A 64 -20.99 3.67 29.11
CA PRO A 64 -20.22 4.70 28.44
C PRO A 64 -18.77 4.31 28.67
N ARG A 65 -17.97 4.27 27.60
CA ARG A 65 -16.53 4.15 27.82
C ARG A 65 -16.21 5.28 28.78
N ALA A 66 -15.76 4.96 29.99
CA ALA A 66 -15.39 5.96 30.98
C ALA A 66 -14.61 7.04 30.21
N PRO A 67 -14.97 8.33 30.30
CA PRO A 67 -14.11 9.36 29.77
C PRO A 67 -12.74 8.99 30.32
N THR A 68 -11.78 8.73 29.44
CA THR A 68 -10.43 8.47 29.90
C THR A 68 -10.14 9.67 30.77
N VAL A 69 -10.04 9.44 32.09
CA VAL A 69 -9.54 10.43 33.04
C VAL A 69 -8.36 11.01 32.29
N PRO A 70 -8.35 12.33 32.00
CA PRO A 70 -7.26 12.89 31.24
C PRO A 70 -6.00 12.70 32.09
N LEU A 71 -5.33 11.55 31.94
CA LEU A 71 -3.91 11.34 32.17
C LEU A 71 -3.32 12.60 31.60
N ASP A 72 -2.78 13.45 32.47
CA ASP A 72 -2.39 14.81 32.17
C ASP A 72 -2.02 14.92 30.68
N ARG A 73 -2.99 15.44 29.90
CA ARG A 73 -3.06 15.12 28.47
C ARG A 73 -1.87 15.72 27.74
N ARG A 74 -1.27 16.75 28.33
CA ARG A 74 -0.06 17.41 27.87
C ARG A 74 1.16 16.78 28.53
N GLY A 75 2.24 16.61 27.77
CA GLY A 75 3.52 16.30 28.39
C GLY A 75 3.95 17.47 29.29
N SER A 76 4.58 17.17 30.43
CA SER A 76 5.26 18.21 31.21
C SER A 76 6.33 18.89 30.36
N LYS A 77 6.52 20.21 30.51
CA LYS A 77 7.54 20.94 29.75
C LYS A 77 8.91 20.27 29.93
N GLY A 78 9.63 20.04 28.84
CA GLY A 78 10.91 19.31 28.84
C GLY A 78 10.79 17.79 28.61
N SER A 79 9.58 17.22 28.66
CA SER A 79 9.36 15.80 28.36
C SER A 79 9.29 15.51 26.85
N PHE A 80 9.59 14.28 26.45
CA PHE A 80 9.48 13.85 25.05
C PHE A 80 8.05 13.93 24.51
N LYS A 81 7.05 13.66 25.34
CA LYS A 81 5.64 13.83 24.98
C LYS A 81 5.31 15.28 24.67
N TRP A 82 5.79 16.21 25.50
CA TRP A 82 5.63 17.64 25.26
C TRP A 82 6.24 18.08 23.93
N LEU A 83 7.45 17.60 23.61
CA LEU A 83 8.09 17.90 22.32
C LEU A 83 7.26 17.38 21.13
N CYS A 84 6.70 16.16 21.24
CA CYS A 84 5.82 15.62 20.20
C CYS A 84 4.55 16.46 20.02
N GLU A 85 3.98 16.98 21.11
CA GLU A 85 2.81 17.87 21.05
C GLU A 85 3.13 19.20 20.35
N GLN A 86 4.30 19.80 20.62
CA GLN A 86 4.78 20.98 19.89
C GLN A 86 4.97 20.67 18.41
N TYR A 87 5.56 19.50 18.09
CA TYR A 87 5.73 19.06 16.72
C TYR A 87 4.38 18.88 16.01
N TYR A 88 3.34 18.37 16.68
CA TYR A 88 2.03 18.15 16.08
C TYR A 88 1.29 19.42 15.69
N VAL A 89 1.58 20.55 16.32
CA VAL A 89 0.99 21.85 15.97
C VAL A 89 1.87 22.67 15.03
N SER A 90 3.10 22.24 14.75
CA SER A 90 4.05 22.96 13.91
C SER A 90 3.61 23.03 12.44
N ALA A 91 4.01 24.11 11.76
CA ALA A 91 3.75 24.28 10.33
C ALA A 91 4.30 23.11 9.50
N GLU A 92 5.47 22.57 9.88
CA GLU A 92 6.08 21.43 9.20
C GLU A 92 5.20 20.18 9.27
N TYR A 93 4.67 19.85 10.45
CA TYR A 93 3.75 18.73 10.58
C TYR A 93 2.42 18.99 9.87
N GLN A 94 1.90 20.22 9.94
CA GLN A 94 0.63 20.57 9.33
C GLN A 94 0.64 20.48 7.80
N ARG A 95 1.80 20.68 7.15
CA ARG A 95 1.98 20.52 5.69
C ARG A 95 2.05 19.07 5.22
N LEU A 96 2.12 18.09 6.12
CA LEU A 96 2.16 16.68 5.75
C LEU A 96 0.80 16.18 5.25
N SER A 97 0.80 15.22 4.32
CA SER A 97 -0.43 14.53 3.91
C SER A 97 -1.11 13.87 5.12
N GLY A 98 -2.44 13.77 5.11
CA GLY A 98 -3.21 13.16 6.20
C GLY A 98 -2.75 11.74 6.57
N ARG A 99 -2.36 10.93 5.57
CA ARG A 99 -1.80 9.59 5.81
C ARG A 99 -0.43 9.66 6.49
N THR A 100 0.44 10.58 6.07
CA THR A 100 1.74 10.79 6.70
C THR A 100 1.58 11.24 8.15
N LYS A 101 0.65 12.19 8.42
CA LYS A 101 0.29 12.62 9.79
C LYS A 101 -0.13 11.43 10.65
N TYR A 102 -1.06 10.59 10.15
CA TYR A 102 -1.56 9.40 10.84
C TYR A 102 -0.43 8.42 11.20
N VAL A 103 0.40 8.05 10.23
CA VAL A 103 1.48 7.08 10.45
C VAL A 103 2.53 7.64 11.41
N ARG A 104 2.94 8.90 11.21
CA ARG A 104 3.95 9.56 12.04
C ARG A 104 3.48 9.70 13.49
N ARG A 105 2.24 10.14 13.70
CA ARG A 105 1.62 10.23 15.03
C ARG A 105 1.53 8.85 15.69
N GLY A 106 1.06 7.83 14.99
CA GLY A 106 0.98 6.48 15.55
C GLY A 106 2.34 5.89 15.97
N ILE A 107 3.43 6.26 15.28
CA ILE A 107 4.80 5.89 15.70
C ILE A 107 5.17 6.65 16.96
N LEU A 108 5.06 7.98 16.95
CA LEU A 108 5.48 8.85 18.05
C LEU A 108 4.67 8.64 19.33
N ASP A 109 3.36 8.42 19.22
CA ASP A 109 2.48 8.14 20.36
C ASP A 109 2.88 6.83 21.05
N ARG A 110 3.26 5.80 20.29
CA ARG A 110 3.78 4.54 20.85
C ARG A 110 5.12 4.72 21.59
N ILE A 111 5.94 5.67 21.16
CA ILE A 111 7.16 6.04 21.91
C ILE A 111 6.76 6.76 23.20
N CYS A 112 5.79 7.67 23.11
CA CYS A 112 5.28 8.42 24.26
C CYS A 112 4.66 7.50 25.33
N GLU A 113 3.97 6.43 24.92
CA GLU A 113 3.44 5.41 25.84
C GLU A 113 4.53 4.78 26.71
N LYS A 114 5.73 4.55 26.15
CA LYS A 114 6.84 3.88 26.87
C LYS A 114 7.80 4.84 27.56
N SER A 115 8.00 6.03 27.00
CA SER A 115 9.11 6.93 27.39
C SER A 115 8.76 8.40 27.24
N GLY A 116 7.47 8.75 27.13
CA GLY A 116 7.00 10.12 26.91
C GLY A 116 7.33 11.08 28.04
N SER A 117 7.36 10.61 29.29
CA SER A 117 7.70 11.43 30.47
C SER A 117 9.19 11.75 30.59
N LYS A 118 10.06 11.03 29.86
CA LYS A 118 11.51 11.22 29.97
C LYS A 118 11.93 12.55 29.33
N PRO A 119 13.00 13.21 29.84
CA PRO A 119 13.50 14.45 29.28
C PRO A 119 13.97 14.26 27.83
N TYR A 120 13.43 15.05 26.89
CA TYR A 120 13.85 14.94 25.48
C TYR A 120 15.28 15.46 25.27
N ALA A 121 15.75 16.38 26.11
CA ALA A 121 17.09 16.94 26.04
C ALA A 121 18.19 15.90 26.33
N LEU A 122 17.88 14.87 27.13
CA LEU A 122 18.81 13.79 27.48
C LEU A 122 18.78 12.61 26.48
N MET A 123 18.03 12.74 25.39
CA MET A 123 18.03 11.72 24.34
C MET A 123 19.37 11.72 23.60
N GLU A 124 19.94 10.53 23.41
CA GLU A 124 21.26 10.35 22.81
C GLU A 124 21.21 9.31 21.70
N PRO A 125 22.17 9.32 20.76
CA PRO A 125 22.21 8.34 19.67
C PRO A 125 22.19 6.89 20.15
N ARG A 126 22.78 6.58 21.31
CA ARG A 126 22.74 5.23 21.91
C ARG A 126 21.32 4.78 22.27
N HIS A 127 20.47 5.69 22.75
CA HIS A 127 19.07 5.39 23.07
C HIS A 127 18.26 5.10 21.81
N VAL A 128 18.47 5.89 20.76
CA VAL A 128 17.82 5.69 19.46
C VAL A 128 18.28 4.38 18.81
N ARG A 129 19.58 4.04 18.87
CA ARG A 129 20.11 2.76 18.40
C ARG A 129 19.47 1.57 19.13
N ARG A 130 19.44 1.61 20.47
CA ARG A 130 18.81 0.55 21.28
C ARG A 130 17.35 0.32 20.89
N MET A 131 16.55 1.38 20.81
CA MET A 131 15.13 1.28 20.43
C MET A 131 14.93 0.78 18.98
N ARG A 132 15.84 1.13 18.06
CA ARG A 132 15.84 0.60 16.69
C ARG A 132 16.16 -0.90 16.69
N ASP A 133 17.14 -1.33 17.48
CA ASP A 133 17.64 -2.71 17.50
C ASP A 133 16.68 -3.66 18.22
N GLU A 134 15.89 -3.15 19.20
CA GLU A 134 14.71 -3.84 19.75
C GLU A 134 13.64 -4.19 18.69
N MET A 135 13.74 -3.61 17.49
CA MET A 135 12.84 -3.84 16.36
C MET A 135 13.56 -4.52 15.18
N ALA A 136 14.70 -5.19 15.42
CA ALA A 136 15.53 -5.77 14.37
C ALA A 136 14.83 -6.87 13.56
N ASP A 137 13.85 -7.56 14.14
CA ASP A 137 12.95 -8.52 13.49
C ASP A 137 12.05 -7.87 12.42
N ARG A 138 11.86 -6.54 12.51
CA ARG A 138 11.01 -5.74 11.62
C ARG A 138 11.74 -4.47 11.12
N PRO A 139 12.74 -4.62 10.23
CA PRO A 139 13.61 -3.53 9.80
C PRO A 139 12.88 -2.28 9.28
N GLU A 140 11.80 -2.45 8.52
CA GLU A 140 11.03 -1.31 7.99
C GLU A 140 10.34 -0.50 9.09
N ALA A 141 9.82 -1.17 10.12
CA ALA A 141 9.22 -0.50 11.26
C ALA A 141 10.29 0.22 12.10
N ALA A 142 11.46 -0.42 12.30
CA ALA A 142 12.61 0.19 12.96
C ALA A 142 13.09 1.45 12.22
N ASN A 143 13.19 1.39 10.89
CA ASN A 143 13.57 2.51 10.06
C ASN A 143 12.52 3.62 10.07
N GLY A 144 11.24 3.26 10.10
CA GLY A 144 10.13 4.20 10.29
C GLY A 144 10.21 4.95 11.62
N PHE A 145 10.59 4.25 12.69
CA PHE A 145 10.85 4.84 14.00
C PHE A 145 12.00 5.85 13.95
N VAL A 146 13.16 5.48 13.40
CA VAL A 146 14.31 6.41 13.26
C VAL A 146 13.93 7.63 12.42
N LYS A 147 13.18 7.44 11.32
CA LYS A 147 12.67 8.55 10.48
C LYS A 147 11.77 9.50 11.25
N ALA A 148 10.87 8.98 12.08
CA ALA A 148 9.98 9.81 12.88
C ALA A 148 10.75 10.64 13.91
N LEU A 149 11.70 10.03 14.62
CA LEU A 149 12.55 10.75 15.59
C LEU A 149 13.44 11.79 14.93
N ARG A 150 14.07 11.46 13.79
CA ARG A 150 14.84 12.43 13.01
C ARG A 150 14.01 13.67 12.71
N GLN A 151 12.78 13.49 12.27
CA GLN A 151 11.90 14.61 11.93
C GLN A 151 11.54 15.46 13.15
N VAL A 152 11.14 14.85 14.26
CA VAL A 152 10.77 15.58 15.49
C VAL A 152 11.95 16.40 16.00
N TYR A 153 13.15 15.83 16.00
CA TYR A 153 14.34 16.55 16.45
C TYR A 153 14.88 17.55 15.42
N SER A 154 14.63 17.36 14.12
CA SER A 154 14.91 18.42 13.13
C SER A 154 14.05 19.65 13.40
N PHE A 155 12.74 19.46 13.64
CA PHE A 155 11.86 20.52 14.11
C PHE A 155 12.36 21.13 15.43
N ALA A 156 12.72 20.30 16.41
CA ALA A 156 13.18 20.78 17.71
C ALA A 156 14.44 21.65 17.60
N VAL A 157 15.36 21.33 16.70
CA VAL A 157 16.56 22.13 16.44
C VAL A 157 16.21 23.44 15.72
N GLU A 158 15.36 23.37 14.70
CA GLU A 158 14.93 24.56 13.93
C GLU A 158 14.20 25.59 14.80
N TYR A 159 13.46 25.13 15.81
CA TYR A 159 12.73 25.98 16.77
C TYR A 159 13.52 26.22 18.08
N GLU A 160 14.83 25.93 18.09
CA GLU A 160 15.73 26.16 19.23
C GLU A 160 15.30 25.45 20.54
N LEU A 161 14.44 24.44 20.45
CA LEU A 161 14.01 23.61 21.58
C LEU A 161 15.07 22.57 21.97
N ALA A 162 15.91 22.14 21.01
CA ALA A 162 16.98 21.18 21.23
C ALA A 162 18.25 21.61 20.50
N GLN A 163 19.43 21.39 21.11
CA GLN A 163 20.71 21.77 20.50
C GLN A 163 21.16 20.84 19.37
N ARG A 164 20.72 19.57 19.37
CA ARG A 164 21.15 18.56 18.38
C ARG A 164 20.06 17.54 18.11
N ASN A 165 20.18 16.87 16.96
CA ASN A 165 19.32 15.74 16.60
C ASN A 165 20.00 14.39 16.91
N PRO A 166 19.60 13.68 17.98
CA PRO A 166 20.22 12.43 18.41
C PRO A 166 19.96 11.26 17.44
N ALA A 167 18.99 11.39 16.53
CA ALA A 167 18.70 10.38 15.53
C ALA A 167 19.39 10.64 14.19
N ARG A 168 20.07 11.78 14.00
CA ARG A 168 20.64 12.22 12.72
C ARG A 168 21.54 11.16 12.10
N ASP A 169 22.48 10.64 12.87
CA ASP A 169 23.53 9.75 12.36
C ASP A 169 23.28 8.27 12.70
N VAL A 170 22.07 7.93 13.15
CA VAL A 170 21.70 6.53 13.44
C VAL A 170 21.39 5.80 12.13
N PRO A 171 22.17 4.77 11.73
CA PRO A 171 21.95 4.12 10.44
C PRO A 171 20.61 3.36 10.41
N TYR A 172 20.06 3.20 9.21
CA TYR A 172 18.92 2.32 9.01
C TYR A 172 19.34 0.85 9.04
N LEU A 173 18.46 -0.02 9.50
CA LEU A 173 18.63 -1.46 9.33
C LEU A 173 18.41 -1.82 7.86
N LYS A 174 19.23 -2.73 7.33
CA LYS A 174 19.02 -3.29 6.00
C LYS A 174 17.79 -4.20 6.04
N ALA A 175 16.82 -3.96 5.17
CA ALA A 175 15.72 -4.90 4.98
C ALA A 175 16.23 -6.18 4.33
N LYS A 176 15.73 -7.34 4.76
CA LYS A 176 15.93 -8.61 4.08
C LYS A 176 14.88 -8.76 2.97
N GLY A 177 15.31 -9.08 1.76
CA GLY A 177 14.44 -9.36 0.59
C GLY A 177 14.15 -8.16 -0.33
N ASP A 178 13.64 -8.46 -1.53
CA ASP A 178 13.40 -7.47 -2.60
C ASP A 178 12.08 -6.67 -2.46
N GLY A 179 11.45 -6.78 -1.29
CA GLY A 179 10.14 -6.21 -0.98
C GLY A 179 9.00 -7.09 -1.50
N PHE A 180 7.91 -6.46 -1.96
CA PHE A 180 6.76 -7.21 -2.47
C PHE A 180 7.11 -8.06 -3.69
N HIS A 181 6.58 -9.28 -3.73
CA HIS A 181 6.64 -10.18 -4.89
C HIS A 181 6.13 -9.45 -6.15
N SER A 182 6.86 -9.60 -7.25
CA SER A 182 6.41 -9.15 -8.58
C SER A 182 5.71 -10.31 -9.24
N TRP A 183 4.50 -10.10 -9.77
CA TRP A 183 3.78 -11.20 -10.40
C TRP A 183 4.56 -11.71 -11.61
N THR A 184 4.57 -13.01 -11.81
CA THR A 184 5.01 -13.63 -13.06
C THR A 184 3.85 -13.64 -14.07
N MET A 185 4.16 -13.79 -15.36
CA MET A 185 3.10 -13.95 -16.37
C MET A 185 2.29 -15.24 -16.17
N GLU A 186 2.88 -16.26 -15.56
CA GLU A 186 2.16 -17.48 -15.20
C GLU A 186 1.13 -17.23 -14.10
N GLU A 187 1.50 -16.47 -13.07
CA GLU A 187 0.55 -16.09 -12.01
C GLU A 187 -0.54 -15.16 -12.53
N VAL A 188 -0.22 -14.30 -13.50
CA VAL A 188 -1.23 -13.51 -14.23
C VAL A 188 -2.20 -14.45 -14.92
N ARG A 189 -1.72 -15.40 -15.74
CA ARG A 189 -2.57 -16.39 -16.43
C ARG A 189 -3.44 -17.20 -15.46
N GLN A 190 -2.86 -17.73 -14.38
CA GLN A 190 -3.60 -18.47 -13.36
C GLN A 190 -4.75 -17.64 -12.75
N PHE A 191 -4.51 -16.35 -12.50
CA PHE A 191 -5.56 -15.46 -12.00
C PHE A 191 -6.64 -15.20 -13.05
N GLU A 192 -6.25 -15.05 -14.32
CA GLU A 192 -7.17 -14.81 -15.45
C GLU A 192 -8.04 -16.03 -15.77
N GLU A 193 -7.49 -17.24 -15.66
CA GLU A 193 -8.22 -18.50 -15.80
C GLU A 193 -9.28 -18.68 -14.71
N HIS A 194 -8.93 -18.33 -13.47
CA HIS A 194 -9.86 -18.40 -12.35
C HIS A 194 -10.91 -17.28 -12.38
N HIS A 195 -10.52 -16.06 -12.79
CA HIS A 195 -11.39 -14.89 -12.84
C HIS A 195 -11.60 -14.43 -14.30
N PRO A 196 -12.68 -14.87 -14.98
CA PRO A 196 -12.88 -14.59 -16.39
C PRO A 196 -13.18 -13.11 -16.69
N ILE A 197 -13.09 -12.73 -17.96
CA ILE A 197 -13.52 -11.42 -18.47
C ILE A 197 -14.99 -11.18 -18.12
N GLY A 198 -15.29 -9.95 -17.70
CA GLY A 198 -16.60 -9.56 -17.16
C GLY A 198 -16.67 -9.62 -15.62
N SER A 199 -15.68 -10.23 -14.96
CA SER A 199 -15.58 -10.24 -13.51
C SER A 199 -14.84 -9.01 -12.96
N LYS A 200 -15.24 -8.55 -11.77
CA LYS A 200 -14.57 -7.44 -11.06
C LYS A 200 -13.10 -7.73 -10.72
N PRO A 201 -12.70 -8.95 -10.31
CA PRO A 201 -11.29 -9.27 -10.09
C PRO A 201 -10.47 -9.16 -11.37
N ARG A 202 -10.99 -9.63 -12.51
CA ARG A 202 -10.34 -9.49 -13.82
C ARG A 202 -10.14 -8.02 -14.20
N LEU A 203 -11.16 -7.18 -14.02
CA LEU A 203 -11.06 -5.74 -14.22
C LEU A 203 -10.01 -5.09 -13.30
N ALA A 204 -9.96 -5.48 -12.03
CA ALA A 204 -8.97 -4.97 -11.08
C ALA A 204 -7.52 -5.34 -11.48
N LEU A 205 -7.30 -6.57 -11.95
CA LEU A 205 -6.04 -7.03 -12.50
C LEU A 205 -5.63 -6.19 -13.71
N ALA A 206 -6.51 -6.09 -14.71
CA ALA A 206 -6.27 -5.38 -15.97
C ALA A 206 -5.96 -3.89 -15.73
N LEU A 207 -6.74 -3.21 -14.87
CA LEU A 207 -6.48 -1.82 -14.51
C LEU A 207 -5.10 -1.66 -13.87
N MET A 208 -4.71 -2.51 -12.92
CA MET A 208 -3.41 -2.41 -12.25
C MET A 208 -2.23 -2.72 -13.18
N LEU A 209 -2.37 -3.75 -14.02
CA LEU A 209 -1.31 -4.25 -14.89
C LEU A 209 -1.07 -3.29 -16.07
N TYR A 210 -2.14 -2.97 -16.81
CA TYR A 210 -2.03 -2.24 -18.07
C TYR A 210 -1.93 -0.72 -17.91
N THR A 211 -2.42 -0.16 -16.79
CA THR A 211 -2.20 1.27 -16.50
C THR A 211 -0.93 1.49 -15.68
N GLY A 212 -0.41 0.44 -15.04
CA GLY A 212 0.70 0.53 -14.11
C GLY A 212 0.41 1.36 -12.85
N GLN A 213 -0.82 1.82 -12.62
CA GLN A 213 -1.13 2.76 -11.54
C GLN A 213 -1.19 2.10 -10.15
N ARG A 214 -1.08 2.91 -9.09
CA ARG A 214 -1.09 2.38 -7.72
C ARG A 214 -2.52 2.07 -7.30
N ARG A 215 -2.68 1.18 -6.30
CA ARG A 215 -3.99 0.90 -5.68
C ARG A 215 -4.74 2.15 -5.15
N SER A 216 -4.05 3.24 -4.83
CA SER A 216 -4.68 4.50 -4.41
C SER A 216 -5.27 5.29 -5.57
N ASP A 217 -4.81 4.99 -6.78
CA ASP A 217 -5.14 5.69 -8.02
C ASP A 217 -6.23 4.92 -8.76
N ILE A 218 -6.09 3.60 -8.93
CA ILE A 218 -7.08 2.78 -9.64
C ILE A 218 -8.47 2.76 -8.99
N VAL A 219 -8.56 2.93 -7.66
CA VAL A 219 -9.87 3.01 -6.97
C VAL A 219 -10.58 4.34 -7.22
N ARG A 220 -9.88 5.32 -7.80
CA ARG A 220 -10.42 6.62 -8.22
C ARG A 220 -10.67 6.68 -9.73
N LEU A 221 -10.05 5.79 -10.51
CA LEU A 221 -10.28 5.73 -11.95
C LEU A 221 -11.71 5.32 -12.24
N GLY A 222 -12.28 5.95 -13.26
CA GLY A 222 -13.65 5.78 -13.70
C GLY A 222 -13.83 6.34 -15.11
N PRO A 223 -15.02 6.17 -15.71
CA PRO A 223 -15.30 6.52 -17.10
C PRO A 223 -14.89 7.95 -17.48
N GLN A 224 -15.06 8.90 -16.56
CA GLN A 224 -14.72 10.31 -16.74
C GLN A 224 -13.23 10.60 -16.98
N HIS A 225 -12.36 9.62 -16.73
CA HIS A 225 -10.92 9.75 -16.97
C HIS A 225 -10.53 9.27 -18.37
N ILE A 226 -11.45 8.66 -19.12
CA ILE A 226 -11.22 8.18 -20.48
C ILE A 226 -11.77 9.22 -21.46
N LYS A 227 -10.92 9.69 -22.37
CA LYS A 227 -11.31 10.53 -23.51
C LYS A 227 -10.46 10.17 -24.72
N ASP A 228 -11.09 10.00 -25.88
CA ASP A 228 -10.42 9.73 -27.17
C ASP A 228 -9.44 8.54 -27.13
N GLY A 229 -9.75 7.51 -26.32
CA GLY A 229 -8.90 6.33 -26.14
C GLY A 229 -7.73 6.52 -25.17
N TRP A 230 -7.68 7.63 -24.42
CA TRP A 230 -6.64 7.91 -23.43
C TRP A 230 -7.20 7.99 -22.01
N ILE A 231 -6.53 7.35 -21.05
CA ILE A 231 -6.76 7.56 -19.62
C ILE A 231 -5.85 8.70 -19.16
N THR A 232 -6.44 9.75 -18.60
CA THR A 232 -5.69 10.85 -17.97
C THR A 232 -5.97 10.90 -16.48
N LEU A 233 -4.91 10.91 -15.66
CA LEU A 233 -5.04 11.04 -14.21
C LEU A 233 -3.86 11.77 -13.55
N THR A 234 -4.14 12.43 -12.43
CA THR A 234 -3.11 12.88 -11.48
C THR A 234 -2.97 11.87 -10.34
N GLN A 235 -1.77 11.30 -10.20
CA GLN A 235 -1.47 10.30 -9.17
C GLN A 235 -1.72 10.87 -7.77
N ALA A 236 -2.36 10.10 -6.88
CA ALA A 236 -2.73 10.53 -5.54
C ALA A 236 -1.50 10.81 -4.68
N LYS A 237 -0.45 9.99 -4.81
CA LYS A 237 0.81 10.18 -4.09
C LYS A 237 1.47 11.46 -4.60
N ASN A 238 1.91 12.31 -3.67
CA ASN A 238 2.57 13.60 -3.94
C ASN A 238 1.69 14.69 -4.59
N ARG A 239 0.40 14.46 -4.86
CA ARG A 239 -0.46 15.45 -5.55
C ARG A 239 -0.47 16.83 -4.90
N ASP A 240 -0.43 16.89 -3.57
CA ASP A 240 -0.53 18.14 -2.80
C ASP A 240 0.81 18.92 -2.77
N ARG A 241 1.92 18.33 -3.24
CA ARG A 241 3.26 18.94 -3.20
C ARG A 241 3.93 19.02 -4.57
N LYS A 242 3.92 17.92 -5.31
CA LYS A 242 4.51 17.77 -6.65
C LYS A 242 3.60 16.84 -7.46
N PRO A 243 2.50 17.38 -8.03
CA PRO A 243 1.55 16.57 -8.78
C PRO A 243 2.22 15.95 -10.01
N VAL A 244 1.89 14.69 -10.26
CA VAL A 244 2.32 13.95 -11.45
C VAL A 244 1.05 13.56 -12.20
N THR A 245 0.80 14.27 -13.30
CA THR A 245 -0.28 13.96 -14.24
C THR A 245 0.29 13.17 -15.39
N LEU A 246 -0.40 12.10 -15.78
CA LEU A 246 -0.03 11.25 -16.90
C LEU A 246 -1.27 10.96 -17.76
N SER A 247 -1.03 10.87 -19.06
CA SER A 247 -1.99 10.41 -20.05
C SER A 247 -1.40 9.18 -20.72
N ILE A 248 -2.13 8.07 -20.67
CA ILE A 248 -1.71 6.79 -21.24
C ILE A 248 -2.81 6.26 -22.16
N PRO A 249 -2.46 5.66 -23.31
CA PRO A 249 -3.45 5.06 -24.19
C PRO A 249 -4.11 3.85 -23.50
N VAL A 250 -5.41 3.68 -23.74
CA VAL A 250 -6.14 2.47 -23.34
C VAL A 250 -5.73 1.36 -24.29
N LEU A 251 -5.00 0.37 -23.77
CA LEU A 251 -4.64 -0.81 -24.54
C LEU A 251 -5.90 -1.62 -24.94
N PRO A 252 -5.91 -2.28 -26.11
CA PRO A 252 -7.04 -3.10 -26.56
C PRO A 252 -7.49 -4.14 -25.51
N GLU A 253 -6.54 -4.75 -24.80
CA GLU A 253 -6.79 -5.74 -23.75
C GLU A 253 -7.52 -5.11 -22.55
N LEU A 254 -7.13 -3.90 -22.15
CA LEU A 254 -7.82 -3.16 -21.11
C LEU A 254 -9.21 -2.74 -21.56
N LYS A 255 -9.36 -2.29 -22.81
CA LYS A 255 -10.65 -1.91 -23.39
C LYS A 255 -11.63 -3.09 -23.39
N ALA A 256 -11.20 -4.26 -23.85
CA ALA A 256 -12.05 -5.46 -23.87
C ALA A 256 -12.57 -5.81 -22.46
N VAL A 257 -11.73 -5.71 -21.43
CA VAL A 257 -12.14 -5.98 -20.04
C VAL A 257 -13.09 -4.89 -19.51
N LEU A 258 -12.84 -3.61 -19.84
CA LEU A 258 -13.71 -2.51 -19.45
C LEU A 258 -15.10 -2.62 -20.07
N ASP A 259 -15.18 -2.95 -21.36
CA ASP A 259 -16.45 -3.05 -22.10
C ASP A 259 -17.30 -4.24 -21.59
N ALA A 260 -16.66 -5.34 -21.18
CA ALA A 260 -17.35 -6.54 -20.73
C ALA A 260 -17.72 -6.55 -19.23
N THR A 261 -17.14 -5.67 -18.41
CA THR A 261 -17.28 -5.74 -16.95
C THR A 261 -18.21 -4.65 -16.41
N PRO A 262 -19.22 -4.99 -15.57
CA PRO A 262 -20.03 -3.98 -14.89
C PRO A 262 -19.18 -3.06 -13.99
N THR A 263 -19.38 -1.75 -14.16
CA THR A 263 -18.64 -0.70 -13.43
C THR A 263 -19.59 0.24 -12.68
N GLY A 264 -19.04 1.13 -11.85
CA GLY A 264 -19.80 2.23 -11.26
C GLY A 264 -19.68 3.52 -12.08
N ASN A 265 -20.63 4.44 -11.87
CA ASN A 265 -20.72 5.68 -12.65
C ASN A 265 -19.47 6.59 -12.54
N LEU A 266 -18.90 6.70 -11.34
CA LEU A 266 -17.75 7.59 -11.06
C LEU A 266 -16.44 6.82 -10.86
N ALA A 267 -16.49 5.51 -10.73
CA ALA A 267 -15.32 4.66 -10.51
C ALA A 267 -15.55 3.28 -11.11
N PHE A 268 -14.54 2.74 -11.80
CA PHE A 268 -14.61 1.40 -12.38
C PHE A 268 -14.75 0.33 -11.30
N LEU A 269 -14.06 0.50 -10.16
CA LEU A 269 -14.04 -0.47 -9.07
C LEU A 269 -14.90 0.00 -7.90
N VAL A 270 -16.07 -0.63 -7.76
CA VAL A 270 -17.01 -0.37 -6.67
C VAL A 270 -17.20 -1.59 -5.75
N THR A 271 -17.51 -1.31 -4.49
CA THR A 271 -17.91 -2.29 -3.48
C THR A 271 -19.25 -2.93 -3.84
N ALA A 272 -19.67 -3.96 -3.09
CA ALA A 272 -21.01 -4.56 -3.23
C ALA A 272 -22.15 -3.55 -3.00
N PHE A 273 -21.89 -2.42 -2.34
CA PHE A 273 -22.85 -1.34 -2.10
C PHE A 273 -22.79 -0.24 -3.18
N GLY A 274 -22.11 -0.47 -4.31
CA GLY A 274 -22.00 0.49 -5.41
C GLY A 274 -21.12 1.72 -5.12
N LYS A 275 -20.46 1.79 -3.95
CA LYS A 275 -19.54 2.87 -3.60
C LYS A 275 -18.11 2.56 -4.04
N PRO A 276 -17.32 3.54 -4.51
CA PRO A 276 -15.90 3.33 -4.81
C PRO A 276 -15.14 2.72 -3.63
N PHE A 277 -14.17 1.85 -3.92
CA PHE A 277 -13.34 1.30 -2.86
C PHE A 277 -12.45 2.37 -2.20
N THR A 278 -12.21 2.21 -0.90
CA THR A 278 -11.03 2.84 -0.28
C THR A 278 -9.76 2.08 -0.69
N SER A 279 -8.61 2.75 -0.72
CA SER A 279 -7.34 2.09 -1.11
C SER A 279 -7.00 0.85 -0.27
N ASN A 280 -7.24 0.91 1.05
CA ASN A 280 -7.03 -0.24 1.94
C ASN A 280 -8.11 -1.31 1.76
N GLY A 281 -9.37 -0.91 1.60
CA GLY A 281 -10.48 -1.83 1.36
C GLY A 281 -10.28 -2.64 0.08
N PHE A 282 -9.88 -1.96 -1.01
CA PHE A 282 -9.50 -2.61 -2.26
C PHE A 282 -8.33 -3.58 -2.06
N GLY A 283 -7.27 -3.16 -1.36
CA GLY A 283 -6.11 -4.02 -1.13
C GLY A 283 -6.46 -5.32 -0.40
N ASN A 284 -7.31 -5.23 0.63
CA ASN A 284 -7.78 -6.40 1.38
C ASN A 284 -8.71 -7.28 0.54
N TRP A 285 -9.63 -6.66 -0.22
CA TRP A 285 -10.51 -7.39 -1.13
C TRP A 285 -9.71 -8.14 -2.21
N PHE A 286 -8.78 -7.45 -2.88
CA PHE A 286 -7.98 -8.05 -3.94
C PHE A 286 -7.09 -9.19 -3.45
N ARG A 287 -6.57 -9.11 -2.21
CA ARG A 287 -5.84 -10.22 -1.57
C ARG A 287 -6.72 -11.48 -1.46
N LYS A 288 -7.99 -11.34 -1.07
CA LYS A 288 -8.93 -12.48 -1.05
C LYS A 288 -9.11 -13.09 -2.43
N GLN A 289 -9.23 -12.27 -3.47
CA GLN A 289 -9.38 -12.78 -4.85
C GLN A 289 -8.13 -13.52 -5.33
N CYS A 290 -6.95 -13.06 -4.89
CA CYS A 290 -5.71 -13.81 -5.12
C CYS A 290 -5.69 -15.11 -4.32
N ASP A 291 -6.25 -15.16 -3.10
CA ASP A 291 -6.31 -16.39 -2.29
C ASP A 291 -7.22 -17.44 -2.95
N GLU A 292 -8.37 -17.00 -3.48
CA GLU A 292 -9.33 -17.82 -4.23
C GLU A 292 -8.70 -18.43 -5.50
N ALA A 293 -7.85 -17.67 -6.20
CA ALA A 293 -7.08 -18.16 -7.35
C ALA A 293 -5.85 -19.00 -6.97
N GLY A 294 -5.62 -19.32 -5.69
CA GLY A 294 -4.45 -20.10 -5.23
C GLY A 294 -3.14 -19.32 -5.14
N LEU A 295 -3.16 -18.00 -5.32
CA LEU A 295 -1.99 -17.11 -5.41
C LEU A 295 -1.69 -16.40 -4.09
N LYS A 296 -1.52 -17.15 -3.00
CA LYS A 296 -1.40 -16.64 -1.60
C LYS A 296 -0.25 -15.63 -1.39
N HIS A 297 0.81 -15.73 -2.17
CA HIS A 297 2.00 -14.87 -2.12
C HIS A 297 1.88 -13.59 -2.96
N CYS A 298 0.89 -13.49 -3.85
CA CYS A 298 0.71 -12.32 -4.70
C CYS A 298 0.11 -11.12 -3.92
N SER A 299 -0.04 -9.97 -4.57
CA SER A 299 -0.85 -8.85 -4.04
C SER A 299 -1.03 -7.79 -5.12
N ALA A 300 -1.98 -6.87 -4.93
CA ALA A 300 -2.15 -5.72 -5.82
C ALA A 300 -0.84 -4.93 -6.01
N HIS A 301 0.01 -4.81 -4.99
CA HIS A 301 1.25 -4.05 -5.11
C HIS A 301 2.25 -4.70 -6.10
N GLY A 302 2.20 -6.02 -6.24
CA GLY A 302 3.07 -6.76 -7.15
C GLY A 302 2.75 -6.54 -8.63
N LEU A 303 1.50 -6.20 -8.98
CA LEU A 303 1.09 -6.01 -10.38
C LEU A 303 1.74 -4.81 -11.05
N ARG A 304 1.96 -3.73 -10.29
CA ARG A 304 2.69 -2.58 -10.82
C ARG A 304 4.14 -2.94 -11.17
N LYS A 305 4.76 -3.82 -10.37
CA LYS A 305 6.11 -4.34 -10.68
C LYS A 305 6.06 -5.24 -11.91
N ALA A 306 5.05 -6.10 -11.99
CA ALA A 306 4.85 -7.00 -13.12
C ALA A 306 4.65 -6.24 -14.44
N GLY A 307 3.80 -5.20 -14.46
CA GLY A 307 3.60 -4.38 -15.66
C GLY A 307 4.89 -3.67 -16.11
N ALA A 308 5.70 -3.20 -15.16
CA ALA A 308 6.99 -2.59 -15.49
C ALA A 308 8.02 -3.60 -15.99
N ALA A 309 8.03 -4.81 -15.42
CA ALA A 309 8.87 -5.91 -15.89
C ALA A 309 8.46 -6.35 -17.29
N LEU A 310 7.16 -6.58 -17.53
CA LEU A 310 6.60 -6.93 -18.84
C LEU A 310 6.95 -5.88 -19.90
N ALA A 311 6.75 -4.60 -19.61
CA ALA A 311 7.13 -3.54 -20.54
C ALA A 311 8.64 -3.53 -20.81
N ALA A 312 9.48 -3.71 -19.77
CA ALA A 312 10.93 -3.77 -19.92
C ALA A 312 11.40 -4.99 -20.73
N GLU A 313 10.78 -6.15 -20.52
CA GLU A 313 11.01 -7.39 -21.27
C GLU A 313 10.61 -7.22 -22.74
N ASN A 314 9.54 -6.48 -23.01
CA ASN A 314 9.11 -6.08 -24.36
C ASN A 314 9.95 -4.92 -24.94
N GLY A 315 11.09 -4.58 -24.33
CA GLY A 315 12.05 -3.62 -24.87
C GLY A 315 11.81 -2.16 -24.49
N ALA A 316 10.86 -1.86 -23.60
CA ALA A 316 10.62 -0.48 -23.17
C ALA A 316 11.90 0.16 -22.60
N THR A 317 12.17 1.38 -23.06
CA THR A 317 13.22 2.22 -22.53
C THR A 317 12.86 2.74 -21.14
N GLU A 318 13.87 3.11 -20.36
CA GLU A 318 13.66 3.73 -19.04
C GLU A 318 12.79 4.98 -19.14
N ARG A 319 12.91 5.77 -20.22
CA ARG A 319 12.08 6.95 -20.48
C ARG A 319 10.62 6.58 -20.77
N GLN A 320 10.38 5.53 -21.56
CA GLN A 320 9.02 5.02 -21.80
C GLN A 320 8.40 4.51 -20.48
N LEU A 321 9.16 3.77 -19.66
CA LEU A 321 8.69 3.35 -18.34
C LEU A 321 8.40 4.56 -17.44
N MET A 322 9.24 5.58 -17.45
CA MET A 322 8.96 6.82 -16.70
C MET A 322 7.65 7.47 -17.13
N ALA A 323 7.38 7.55 -18.43
CA ALA A 323 6.14 8.11 -18.98
C ALA A 323 4.90 7.29 -18.57
N ILE A 324 4.96 5.96 -18.67
CA ILE A 324 3.85 5.06 -18.34
C ILE A 324 3.56 5.06 -16.83
N PHE A 325 4.60 4.94 -16.02
CA PHE A 325 4.47 4.73 -14.58
C PHE A 325 4.46 6.05 -13.78
N GLY A 326 4.77 7.19 -14.40
CA GLY A 326 4.88 8.49 -13.73
C GLY A 326 6.06 8.54 -12.75
N TRP A 327 7.18 7.92 -13.11
CA TRP A 327 8.42 7.99 -12.34
C TRP A 327 9.21 9.23 -12.75
N THR A 328 9.69 9.99 -11.77
CA THR A 328 10.43 11.24 -12.02
C THR A 328 11.94 11.04 -12.01
N THR A 329 12.42 9.84 -11.66
CA THR A 329 13.84 9.54 -11.60
C THR A 329 14.15 8.26 -12.37
N MET A 330 15.25 8.26 -13.13
CA MET A 330 15.71 7.10 -13.89
C MET A 330 15.99 5.91 -12.97
N LYS A 331 16.48 6.15 -11.74
CA LYS A 331 16.75 5.10 -10.75
C LYS A 331 15.55 4.19 -10.48
N GLU A 332 14.33 4.72 -10.51
CA GLU A 332 13.12 3.90 -10.34
C GLU A 332 12.87 2.99 -11.55
N ALA A 333 13.14 3.48 -12.76
CA ALA A 333 12.99 2.73 -14.01
C ALA A 333 14.11 1.70 -14.23
N SER A 334 15.36 2.06 -13.94
CA SER A 334 16.54 1.19 -14.09
C SER A 334 16.45 -0.11 -13.32
N ARG A 335 15.66 -0.13 -12.23
CA ARG A 335 15.38 -1.35 -11.46
C ARG A 335 14.75 -2.45 -12.31
N TYR A 336 13.93 -2.09 -13.29
CA TYR A 336 13.19 -3.05 -14.12
C TYR A 336 13.90 -3.34 -15.44
N THR A 337 14.58 -2.36 -16.02
CA THR A 337 15.30 -2.52 -17.29
C THR A 337 16.61 -3.29 -17.15
N ARG A 338 17.31 -3.19 -16.01
CA ARG A 338 18.65 -3.79 -15.87
C ARG A 338 18.64 -5.31 -16.01
N ALA A 339 17.68 -5.98 -15.39
CA ALA A 339 17.54 -7.44 -15.48
C ALA A 339 16.97 -7.87 -16.86
N ALA A 340 15.91 -7.20 -17.33
CA ALA A 340 15.29 -7.51 -18.62
C ALA A 340 16.26 -7.32 -19.79
N ARG A 341 17.04 -6.23 -19.78
CA ARG A 341 18.05 -5.95 -20.81
C ARG A 341 19.30 -6.81 -20.66
N GLN A 342 19.58 -7.41 -19.50
CA GLN A 342 20.80 -8.20 -19.35
C GLN A 342 20.83 -9.35 -20.35
N ARG A 343 19.73 -10.08 -20.55
CA ARG A 343 19.66 -11.17 -21.54
C ARG A 343 19.81 -10.67 -22.97
N VAL A 344 19.12 -9.59 -23.32
CA VAL A 344 19.18 -9.00 -24.67
C VAL A 344 20.58 -8.45 -24.98
N LEU A 345 21.16 -7.70 -24.04
CA LEU A 345 22.51 -7.15 -24.15
C LEU A 345 23.58 -8.24 -24.12
N ALA A 346 23.38 -9.30 -23.35
CA ALA A 346 24.25 -10.47 -23.37
C ALA A 346 24.18 -11.17 -24.74
N ALA A 347 22.99 -11.39 -25.30
CA ALA A 347 22.83 -12.01 -26.61
C ALA A 347 23.50 -11.17 -27.73
N SER A 348 23.37 -9.84 -27.69
CA SER A 348 24.08 -8.96 -28.64
C SER A 348 25.59 -8.90 -28.36
N GLY A 349 25.99 -8.82 -27.10
CA GLY A 349 27.40 -8.68 -26.68
C GLY A 349 28.21 -9.95 -26.87
N MET A 350 27.60 -11.13 -26.74
CA MET A 350 28.24 -12.43 -27.00
C MET A 350 28.78 -12.52 -28.44
N LYS A 351 28.14 -11.84 -29.40
CA LYS A 351 28.62 -11.77 -30.79
C LYS A 351 29.97 -11.06 -30.91
N LEU A 352 30.27 -10.12 -30.01
CA LEU A 352 31.54 -9.37 -29.98
C LEU A 352 32.70 -10.17 -29.37
N LEU A 353 32.42 -11.30 -28.70
CA LEU A 353 33.44 -12.20 -28.15
C LEU A 353 33.92 -13.24 -29.16
N SER A 354 33.23 -13.36 -30.30
CA SER A 354 33.63 -14.27 -31.38
C SER A 354 34.91 -13.75 -32.05
N ARG A 355 36.01 -14.50 -31.91
CA ARG A 355 37.28 -14.25 -32.63
C ARG A 355 37.25 -14.85 -34.03
N GLY A 356 36.29 -14.43 -34.86
CA GLY A 356 36.11 -15.01 -36.19
C GLY A 356 35.22 -14.13 -37.06
N GLY A 357 35.83 -13.10 -37.65
CA GLY A 357 35.37 -12.44 -38.85
C GLY A 357 36.57 -12.36 -39.78
N ASP A 358 36.49 -13.04 -40.91
CA ASP A 358 37.49 -13.00 -41.97
C ASP A 358 37.88 -11.55 -42.25
N GLY A 359 39.18 -11.26 -42.11
CA GLY A 359 39.74 -10.04 -42.66
C GLY A 359 39.49 -10.03 -44.18
N PRO A 360 39.37 -8.85 -44.81
CA PRO A 360 39.15 -8.77 -46.24
C PRO A 360 40.26 -9.56 -46.93
N GLY A 361 39.85 -10.53 -47.75
CA GLY A 361 40.76 -11.34 -48.55
C GLY A 361 41.75 -10.43 -49.27
N ARG A 362 43.04 -10.67 -49.03
CA ARG A 362 44.08 -10.17 -49.92
C ARG A 362 43.86 -10.89 -51.25
N GLU A 363 43.27 -10.17 -52.19
CA GLU A 363 43.26 -10.53 -53.60
C GLU A 363 44.74 -10.58 -54.05
N GLU A 364 45.28 -11.79 -54.12
CA GLU A 364 46.57 -12.03 -54.77
C GLU A 364 46.38 -11.76 -56.26
N ALA A 365 46.99 -10.66 -56.71
CA ALA A 365 47.22 -10.38 -58.11
C ALA A 365 47.96 -11.55 -58.76
N ARG A 366 47.26 -12.31 -59.60
CA ARG A 366 47.87 -13.11 -60.67
C ARG A 366 47.56 -12.44 -62.00
N GLY A 367 48.46 -11.54 -62.38
CA GLY A 367 48.67 -11.21 -63.79
C GLY A 367 49.46 -12.34 -64.48
N GLY A 368 49.07 -12.62 -65.71
CA GLY A 368 49.72 -13.48 -66.70
C GLY A 368 48.72 -13.66 -67.84
N GLU A 369 48.85 -12.91 -68.96
CA GLU A 369 49.63 -13.35 -70.14
C GLU A 369 49.24 -14.80 -70.49
N THR A 370 48.46 -15.08 -71.54
CA THR A 370 48.51 -14.62 -72.93
C THR A 370 47.19 -14.97 -73.62
#